data_AF-F3AXT2-F1
#
_entry.id   AF-F3AXT2-F1
#
_cell.length_a   1.000
_cell.length_b   1.000
_cell.length_c   1.000
_cell.angle_alpha   90.00
_cell.angle_beta   90.00
_cell.angle_gamma   90.00
#
_symmetry.space_group_name_H-M   'P 1'
#
loop_
_entity.id
_entity.type
_entity.pdbx_description
1 polymer ?
#
loop_
_entity_poly.entity_id
_entity_poly.type
_entity_poly.pdbx_seq_one_letter_code
_entity_poly.pdbx_strand_id
1 'polypeptide(L)'
;MEDIAPELLEKIKKDFEKKLEKSETIKAFREKVKKKTATYKDANDFAIEAGELLTDAFQSNLSKEILPDGKMYYNIADRIIRERLEHNYDITAEAAVEVQKILNEKAGIGIKAIKPEMNEDRVRGIINIVSGGKYEDVAYILGEAVVNFTQSVIDAAVKENADFHSKAGLRPKIRRTSTGKCCEWCDRLTGIYDYEAVSDTGNDVFRRHKHCRCIVEYDAGDGKVTNVHTKKTTDKKDTKRRIENAKEWSNKQKSGKIKETPKEKEKRNQRGKRAGSCFENIRTPKNVRCIHSKRSIPCTTECGI
;
A
#
# COMPACT_ATOMS: atom_id res chain seq x y z
N MET A 1 10.52 -36.86 -8.14
CA MET A 1 10.32 -35.57 -8.83
C MET A 1 11.30 -34.59 -8.22
N GLU A 2 12.14 -33.95 -9.04
CA GLU A 2 13.10 -32.95 -8.54
C GLU A 2 12.34 -31.73 -8.02
N ASP A 3 12.85 -31.14 -6.93
CA ASP A 3 12.30 -29.90 -6.38
C ASP A 3 12.68 -28.72 -7.27
N ILE A 4 11.74 -28.27 -8.11
CA ILE A 4 11.94 -27.17 -9.06
C ILE A 4 12.02 -25.78 -8.39
N ALA A 5 11.57 -25.67 -7.13
CA ALA A 5 11.34 -24.37 -6.51
C ALA A 5 12.62 -23.55 -6.24
N PRO A 6 13.76 -24.12 -5.79
CA PRO A 6 15.00 -23.37 -5.57
C PRO A 6 15.55 -22.75 -6.86
N GLU A 7 15.61 -23.52 -7.94
CA GLU A 7 16.15 -23.05 -9.22
C GLU A 7 15.24 -21.95 -9.80
N LEU A 8 13.93 -22.15 -9.70
CA LEU A 8 12.93 -21.20 -10.18
C LEU A 8 12.96 -19.89 -9.38
N LEU A 9 13.09 -19.98 -8.06
CA LEU A 9 13.25 -18.81 -7.20
C LEU A 9 14.49 -18.01 -7.59
N GLU A 10 15.63 -18.65 -7.83
CA GLU A 10 16.83 -17.92 -8.22
C GLU A 10 16.73 -17.26 -9.60
N LYS A 11 16.05 -17.89 -10.57
CA LYS A 11 15.78 -17.25 -11.86
C LYS A 11 14.93 -16.00 -11.69
N ILE A 12 13.86 -16.08 -10.90
CA ILE A 12 12.97 -14.94 -10.62
C ILE A 12 13.70 -13.83 -9.87
N LYS A 13 14.54 -14.17 -8.89
CA LYS A 13 15.39 -13.21 -8.16
C LYS A 13 16.27 -12.41 -9.11
N LYS A 14 17.07 -13.10 -9.92
CA LYS A 14 17.99 -12.46 -10.87
C LYS A 14 17.27 -11.60 -11.89
N ASP A 15 16.15 -12.08 -12.43
CA ASP A 15 15.37 -11.30 -13.40
C ASP A 15 14.77 -10.04 -12.77
N PHE A 16 14.22 -10.16 -11.55
CA PHE A 16 13.67 -9.01 -10.84
C PHE A 16 14.74 -7.97 -10.49
N GLU A 17 15.89 -8.36 -9.93
CA GLU A 17 16.96 -7.40 -9.61
C GLU A 17 17.46 -6.68 -10.87
N LYS A 18 17.66 -7.41 -11.96
CA LYS A 18 18.04 -6.83 -13.26
C LYS A 18 16.99 -5.83 -13.77
N LYS A 19 15.71 -6.10 -13.56
CA LYS A 19 14.60 -5.21 -13.92
C LYS A 19 14.59 -3.95 -13.04
N LEU A 20 14.75 -4.10 -11.72
CA LEU A 20 14.86 -2.98 -10.79
C LEU A 20 16.03 -2.05 -11.13
N GLU A 21 17.20 -2.60 -11.43
CA GLU A 21 18.39 -1.84 -11.79
C GLU A 21 18.22 -1.02 -13.08
N LYS A 22 17.43 -1.53 -14.02
CA LYS A 22 17.19 -0.91 -15.32
C LYS A 22 16.05 0.12 -15.32
N SER A 23 15.15 0.06 -14.33
CA SER A 23 13.98 0.94 -14.30
C SER A 23 14.36 2.41 -14.13
N GLU A 24 13.98 3.23 -15.11
CA GLU A 24 14.18 4.67 -15.07
C GLU A 24 13.28 5.33 -13.99
N THR A 25 12.09 4.79 -13.75
CA THR A 25 11.19 5.25 -12.66
C THR A 25 11.87 5.11 -11.30
N ILE A 26 12.51 3.96 -11.04
CA ILE A 26 13.21 3.69 -9.77
C ILE A 26 14.46 4.56 -9.63
N LYS A 27 15.23 4.73 -10.71
CA LYS A 27 16.38 5.65 -10.70
C LYS A 27 15.95 7.09 -10.43
N ALA A 28 14.89 7.56 -11.09
CA ALA A 28 14.35 8.89 -10.88
C ALA A 28 13.87 9.10 -9.44
N PHE A 29 13.23 8.09 -8.84
CA PHE A 29 12.86 8.11 -7.42
C PHE A 29 14.09 8.27 -6.52
N ARG A 30 15.12 7.43 -6.70
CA ARG A 30 16.37 7.49 -5.91
C ARG A 30 17.05 8.85 -6.03
N GLU A 31 17.04 9.47 -7.21
CA GLU A 31 17.57 10.82 -7.40
C GLU A 31 16.77 11.90 -6.66
N LYS A 32 15.43 11.79 -6.63
CA LYS A 32 14.58 12.68 -5.82
C LYS A 32 14.83 12.51 -4.32
N VAL A 33 15.09 11.28 -3.86
CA VAL A 33 15.45 11.01 -2.46
C VAL A 33 16.80 11.68 -2.12
N LYS A 34 17.83 11.51 -2.96
CA LYS A 34 19.13 12.18 -2.78
C LYS A 34 19.01 13.70 -2.73
N LYS A 35 18.17 14.27 -3.60
CA LYS A 35 17.89 15.72 -3.65
C LYS A 35 16.95 16.19 -2.54
N LYS A 36 16.46 15.28 -1.68
CA LYS A 36 15.45 15.55 -0.64
C LYS A 36 14.18 16.20 -1.20
N THR A 37 13.80 15.88 -2.45
CA THR A 37 12.60 16.41 -3.11
C THR A 37 11.49 15.37 -3.25
N ALA A 38 11.73 14.12 -2.91
CA ALA A 38 10.77 13.04 -3.02
C ALA A 38 9.50 13.26 -2.17
N THR A 39 8.37 12.78 -2.70
CA THR A 39 7.03 12.88 -2.13
C THR A 39 6.34 11.52 -2.07
N TYR A 40 5.19 11.43 -1.40
CA TYR A 40 4.42 10.19 -1.37
C TYR A 40 3.85 9.79 -2.73
N LYS A 41 3.65 10.75 -3.64
CA LYS A 41 3.39 10.44 -5.04
C LYS A 41 4.54 9.64 -5.66
N ASP A 42 5.78 10.09 -5.45
CA ASP A 42 6.96 9.40 -6.00
C ASP A 42 7.12 8.00 -5.38
N ALA A 43 6.82 7.83 -4.09
CA ALA A 43 6.83 6.52 -3.44
C ALA A 43 5.71 5.59 -3.97
N ASN A 44 4.53 6.13 -4.28
CA ASN A 44 3.47 5.34 -4.90
C ASN A 44 3.81 4.96 -6.35
N ASP A 45 4.44 5.86 -7.12
CA ASP A 45 4.92 5.55 -8.47
C ASP A 45 6.01 4.46 -8.42
N PHE A 46 6.93 4.54 -7.46
CA PHE A 46 7.89 3.48 -7.16
C PHE A 46 7.19 2.15 -6.83
N ALA A 47 6.16 2.16 -5.99
CA ALA A 47 5.44 0.96 -5.58
C ALA A 47 4.68 0.29 -6.75
N ILE A 48 4.10 1.08 -7.66
CA ILE A 48 3.47 0.57 -8.87
C ILE A 48 4.53 -0.11 -9.74
N GLU A 49 5.61 0.60 -10.05
CA GLU A 49 6.70 0.09 -10.89
C GLU A 49 7.32 -1.18 -10.30
N ALA A 50 7.67 -1.19 -9.02
CA ALA A 50 8.26 -2.37 -8.37
C ALA A 50 7.32 -3.58 -8.42
N GLY A 51 6.01 -3.36 -8.21
CA GLY A 51 5.00 -4.42 -8.34
C GLY A 51 4.83 -4.93 -9.76
N GLU A 52 4.88 -4.05 -10.76
CA GLU A 52 4.79 -4.40 -12.19
C GLU A 52 6.04 -5.18 -12.63
N LEU A 53 7.25 -4.73 -12.26
CA LEU A 53 8.49 -5.45 -12.56
C LEU A 53 8.54 -6.83 -11.90
N LEU A 54 7.99 -6.99 -10.69
CA LEU A 54 7.89 -8.28 -10.02
C LEU A 54 6.89 -9.19 -10.75
N THR A 55 5.76 -8.62 -11.17
CA THR A 55 4.76 -9.32 -11.99
C THR A 55 5.38 -9.82 -13.29
N ASP A 56 6.15 -8.97 -13.97
CA ASP A 56 6.85 -9.35 -15.20
C ASP A 56 7.87 -10.45 -14.95
N ALA A 57 8.58 -10.42 -13.81
CA ALA A 57 9.53 -11.45 -13.43
C ALA A 57 8.83 -12.80 -13.19
N PHE A 58 7.65 -12.78 -12.57
CA PHE A 58 6.82 -13.98 -12.47
C PHE A 58 6.36 -14.47 -13.84
N GLN A 59 5.82 -13.61 -14.69
CA GLN A 59 5.32 -14.00 -16.02
C GLN A 59 6.41 -14.53 -16.96
N SER A 60 7.64 -14.03 -16.82
CA SER A 60 8.78 -14.44 -17.64
C SER A 60 9.36 -15.80 -17.24
N ASN A 61 9.14 -16.24 -16.00
CA ASN A 61 9.78 -17.44 -15.45
C ASN A 61 8.77 -18.53 -15.04
N LEU A 62 7.51 -18.19 -14.81
CA LEU A 62 6.46 -19.13 -14.41
C LEU A 62 5.54 -19.40 -15.60
N SER A 63 5.37 -20.67 -15.93
CA SER A 63 4.45 -21.13 -16.96
C SER A 63 3.85 -22.49 -16.59
N LYS A 64 2.78 -22.93 -17.28
CA LYS A 64 2.18 -24.24 -17.03
C LYS A 64 3.14 -25.40 -17.32
N GLU A 65 4.09 -25.21 -18.22
CA GLU A 65 5.04 -26.25 -18.66
C GLU A 65 6.10 -26.51 -17.59
N ILE A 66 6.49 -25.46 -16.86
CA ILE A 66 7.50 -25.55 -15.79
C ILE A 66 6.87 -26.10 -14.49
N LEU A 67 5.57 -25.89 -14.31
CA LEU A 67 4.86 -26.26 -13.09
C LEU A 67 4.33 -27.70 -13.11
N PRO A 68 4.37 -28.41 -11.97
CA PRO A 68 3.79 -29.73 -11.86
C PRO A 68 2.29 -29.69 -12.17
N ASP A 69 1.85 -30.50 -13.14
CA ASP A 69 0.46 -30.55 -13.62
C ASP A 69 -0.10 -29.18 -14.09
N GLY A 70 0.78 -28.23 -14.43
CA GLY A 70 0.41 -26.85 -14.73
C GLY A 70 -0.18 -26.07 -13.55
N LYS A 71 0.10 -26.53 -12.30
CA LYS A 71 -0.45 -25.97 -11.07
C LYS A 71 0.66 -25.46 -10.16
N MET A 72 0.39 -24.32 -9.53
CA MET A 72 1.26 -23.76 -8.50
C MET A 72 0.83 -24.25 -7.13
N TYR A 73 1.28 -25.42 -6.70
CA TYR A 73 0.93 -25.94 -5.37
C TYR A 73 1.34 -24.99 -4.25
N TYR A 74 0.60 -25.02 -3.13
CA TYR A 74 0.78 -24.10 -2.01
C TYR A 74 2.23 -24.05 -1.50
N ASN A 75 2.90 -25.20 -1.37
CA ASN A 75 4.30 -25.28 -0.93
C ASN A 75 5.28 -24.61 -1.91
N ILE A 76 5.00 -24.65 -3.22
CA ILE A 76 5.79 -23.96 -4.24
C ILE A 76 5.50 -22.45 -4.18
N ALA A 77 4.21 -22.08 -4.10
CA ALA A 77 3.78 -20.69 -3.97
C ALA A 77 4.36 -20.02 -2.73
N ASP A 78 4.29 -20.67 -1.57
CA ASP A 78 4.77 -20.15 -0.30
C ASP A 78 6.30 -20.02 -0.25
N ARG A 79 7.04 -20.81 -1.04
CA ARG A 79 8.50 -20.67 -1.14
C ARG A 79 8.94 -19.58 -2.12
N ILE A 80 8.22 -19.45 -3.23
CA ILE A 80 8.59 -18.52 -4.31
C ILE A 80 7.92 -17.18 -4.15
N ILE A 81 6.58 -17.16 -4.13
CA ILE A 81 5.80 -15.92 -4.13
C ILE A 81 5.97 -15.16 -2.82
N ARG A 82 5.97 -15.85 -1.67
CA ARG A 82 6.18 -15.20 -0.36
C ARG A 82 7.52 -14.47 -0.30
N GLU A 83 8.62 -15.16 -0.61
CA GLU A 83 9.97 -14.59 -0.51
C GLU A 83 10.12 -13.35 -1.40
N ARG A 84 9.55 -13.40 -2.62
CA ARG A 84 9.54 -12.23 -3.50
C ARG A 84 8.65 -11.11 -3.00
N LEU A 85 7.48 -11.42 -2.42
CA LEU A 85 6.60 -10.42 -1.82
C LEU A 85 7.26 -9.75 -0.60
N GLU A 86 7.97 -10.51 0.23
CA GLU A 86 8.74 -10.01 1.37
C GLU A 86 9.83 -9.03 0.92
N HIS A 87 10.66 -9.44 -0.05
CA HIS A 87 11.69 -8.56 -0.61
C HIS A 87 11.08 -7.28 -1.21
N ASN A 88 9.98 -7.42 -1.96
CA ASN A 88 9.30 -6.28 -2.57
C ASN A 88 8.63 -5.37 -1.52
N TYR A 89 8.12 -5.93 -0.42
CA TYR A 89 7.67 -5.16 0.73
C TYR A 89 8.81 -4.37 1.36
N ASP A 90 9.99 -4.99 1.56
CA ASP A 90 11.11 -4.34 2.24
C ASP A 90 11.60 -3.11 1.48
N ILE A 91 11.86 -3.24 0.18
CA ILE A 91 12.31 -2.11 -0.66
C ILE A 91 11.25 -0.99 -0.72
N THR A 92 9.96 -1.35 -0.72
CA THR A 92 8.85 -0.39 -0.80
C THR A 92 8.62 0.33 0.52
N ALA A 93 8.71 -0.39 1.64
CA ALA A 93 8.60 0.17 2.97
C ALA A 93 9.78 1.09 3.27
N GLU A 94 10.99 0.75 2.82
CA GLU A 94 12.17 1.61 2.90
C GLU A 94 11.99 2.91 2.10
N ALA A 95 11.52 2.82 0.86
CA ALA A 95 11.20 3.99 0.04
C ALA A 95 10.20 4.92 0.74
N ALA A 96 9.16 4.37 1.37
CA ALA A 96 8.19 5.16 2.14
C ALA A 96 8.81 5.84 3.37
N VAL A 97 9.70 5.13 4.07
CA VAL A 97 10.44 5.67 5.23
C VAL A 97 11.36 6.82 4.82
N GLU A 98 12.06 6.70 3.70
CA GLU A 98 12.91 7.77 3.16
C GLU A 98 12.10 9.03 2.82
N VAL A 99 10.97 8.87 2.14
CA VAL A 99 10.05 9.97 1.83
C VAL A 99 9.54 10.63 3.12
N GLN A 100 9.08 9.85 4.09
CA GLN A 100 8.59 10.42 5.34
C GLN A 100 9.68 11.15 6.11
N LYS A 101 10.93 10.65 6.12
CA LYS A 101 12.07 11.37 6.72
C LYS A 101 12.26 12.74 6.05
N ILE A 102 12.24 12.79 4.72
CA ILE A 102 12.35 14.04 3.96
C ILE A 102 11.23 15.02 4.33
N LEU A 103 9.98 14.54 4.40
CA LEU A 103 8.82 15.37 4.76
C LEU A 103 8.92 15.88 6.21
N ASN A 104 9.39 15.05 7.14
CA ASN A 104 9.59 15.43 8.54
C ASN A 104 10.68 16.50 8.67
N GLU A 105 11.81 16.32 7.97
CA GLU A 105 12.90 17.30 7.94
C GLU A 105 12.44 18.65 7.39
N LYS A 106 11.70 18.64 6.26
CA LYS A 106 11.15 19.86 5.64
C LYS A 106 10.16 20.60 6.55
N ALA A 107 9.36 19.86 7.31
CA ALA A 107 8.41 20.42 8.25
C ALA A 107 9.04 20.81 9.60
N GLY A 108 10.36 20.62 9.79
CA GLY A 108 11.05 20.88 11.06
C GLY A 108 10.62 19.94 12.19
N ILE A 109 10.07 18.77 11.86
CA ILE A 109 9.58 17.78 12.80
C ILE A 109 10.72 16.82 13.12
N GLY A 110 11.19 16.83 14.37
CA GLY A 110 12.27 15.96 14.84
C GLY A 110 11.88 14.49 15.06
N ILE A 111 10.74 14.04 14.55
CA ILE A 111 10.20 12.68 14.72
C ILE A 111 10.77 11.76 13.63
N LYS A 112 11.20 10.54 14.00
CA LYS A 112 11.67 9.58 12.99
C LYS A 112 10.46 8.92 12.32
N ALA A 113 10.57 8.74 11.01
CA ALA A 113 9.62 7.96 10.22
C ALA A 113 9.46 6.53 10.76
N ILE A 114 8.24 6.03 10.72
CA ILE A 114 7.84 4.68 11.11
C ILE A 114 7.78 3.81 9.85
N LYS A 115 8.44 2.64 9.89
CA LYS A 115 8.32 1.60 8.87
C LYS A 115 7.02 0.82 9.15
N PRO A 116 6.08 0.73 8.18
CA PRO A 116 4.87 -0.06 8.38
C PRO A 116 5.20 -1.54 8.52
N GLU A 117 4.35 -2.30 9.18
CA GLU A 117 4.47 -3.77 9.22
C GLU A 117 3.88 -4.43 7.96
N MET A 118 4.46 -5.56 7.56
CA MET A 118 3.94 -6.34 6.44
C MET A 118 2.59 -6.97 6.80
N ASN A 119 1.64 -6.90 5.87
CA ASN A 119 0.33 -7.50 6.05
C ASN A 119 0.35 -8.99 5.68
N GLU A 120 0.60 -9.85 6.67
CA GLU A 120 0.61 -11.31 6.51
C GLU A 120 -0.70 -11.90 5.98
N ASP A 121 -1.84 -11.30 6.31
CA ASP A 121 -3.14 -11.78 5.82
C ASP A 121 -3.25 -11.60 4.30
N ARG A 122 -2.71 -10.49 3.77
CA ARG A 122 -2.64 -10.25 2.33
C ARG A 122 -1.68 -11.20 1.63
N VAL A 123 -0.50 -11.44 2.20
CA VAL A 123 0.48 -12.38 1.64
C VAL A 123 -0.13 -13.78 1.55
N ARG A 124 -0.73 -14.27 2.64
CA ARG A 124 -1.44 -15.56 2.64
C ARG A 124 -2.60 -15.59 1.65
N GLY A 125 -3.36 -14.49 1.53
CA GLY A 125 -4.43 -14.35 0.55
C GLY A 125 -3.94 -14.53 -0.90
N ILE A 126 -2.79 -13.93 -1.24
CA ILE A 126 -2.18 -14.06 -2.58
C ILE A 126 -1.76 -15.51 -2.82
N ILE A 127 -1.06 -16.12 -1.86
CA ILE A 127 -0.60 -17.52 -1.96
C ILE A 127 -1.78 -18.49 -2.16
N ASN A 128 -2.87 -18.28 -1.41
CA ASN A 128 -4.09 -19.09 -1.54
C ASN A 128 -4.76 -18.94 -2.92
N ILE A 129 -4.79 -17.73 -3.48
CA ILE A 129 -5.36 -17.49 -4.82
C ILE A 129 -4.55 -18.23 -5.88
N VAL A 130 -3.21 -18.08 -5.84
CA VAL A 130 -2.32 -18.69 -6.83
C VAL A 130 -2.34 -20.22 -6.75
N SER A 131 -2.50 -20.77 -5.55
CA SER A 131 -2.54 -22.22 -5.34
C SER A 131 -3.90 -22.87 -5.51
N GLY A 132 -4.95 -22.09 -5.73
CA GLY A 132 -6.33 -22.58 -5.84
C GLY A 132 -6.72 -23.16 -7.20
N GLY A 133 -5.87 -23.07 -8.24
CA GLY A 133 -6.24 -23.43 -9.61
C GLY A 133 -5.06 -23.73 -10.53
N LYS A 134 -5.33 -23.84 -11.84
CA LYS A 134 -4.27 -23.90 -12.85
C LYS A 134 -3.58 -22.54 -12.92
N TYR A 135 -2.27 -22.54 -13.14
CA TYR A 135 -1.49 -21.31 -13.10
C TYR A 135 -1.94 -20.30 -14.17
N GLU A 136 -2.32 -20.75 -15.36
CA GLU A 136 -2.79 -19.88 -16.46
C GLU A 136 -4.04 -19.07 -16.09
N ASP A 137 -4.94 -19.65 -15.28
CA ASP A 137 -6.19 -19.01 -14.87
C ASP A 137 -5.95 -17.93 -13.80
N VAL A 138 -4.85 -18.03 -13.05
CA VAL A 138 -4.56 -17.18 -11.89
C VAL A 138 -3.38 -16.23 -12.11
N ALA A 139 -2.57 -16.41 -13.16
CA ALA A 139 -1.39 -15.60 -13.44
C ALA A 139 -1.71 -14.10 -13.57
N TYR A 140 -2.81 -13.75 -14.25
CA TYR A 140 -3.27 -12.35 -14.33
C TYR A 140 -3.67 -11.80 -12.96
N ILE A 141 -4.37 -12.61 -12.16
CA ILE A 141 -4.83 -12.22 -10.82
C ILE A 141 -3.64 -12.02 -9.88
N LEU A 142 -2.60 -12.86 -10.00
CA LEU A 142 -1.35 -12.73 -9.26
C LEU A 142 -0.71 -11.37 -9.51
N GLY A 143 -0.56 -10.97 -10.78
CA GLY A 143 0.05 -9.70 -11.14
C GLY A 143 -0.65 -8.51 -10.50
N GLU A 144 -1.98 -8.43 -10.66
CA GLU A 144 -2.75 -7.33 -10.04
C GLU A 144 -2.73 -7.37 -8.52
N ALA A 145 -2.67 -8.55 -7.91
CA ALA A 145 -2.56 -8.68 -6.47
C ALA A 145 -1.19 -8.22 -5.94
N VAL A 146 -0.10 -8.47 -6.66
CA VAL A 146 1.26 -8.01 -6.34
C VAL A 146 1.33 -6.48 -6.39
N VAL A 147 0.84 -5.86 -7.46
CA VAL A 147 0.82 -4.39 -7.57
C VAL A 147 -0.02 -3.78 -6.45
N ASN A 148 -1.22 -4.31 -6.19
CA ASN A 148 -2.08 -3.83 -5.12
C ASN A 148 -1.45 -3.97 -3.72
N PHE A 149 -0.78 -5.10 -3.47
CA PHE A 149 -0.05 -5.33 -2.23
C PHE A 149 1.03 -4.27 -2.03
N THR A 150 1.84 -4.03 -3.06
CA THR A 150 2.95 -3.07 -3.03
C THR A 150 2.46 -1.65 -2.75
N GLN A 151 1.41 -1.20 -3.43
CA GLN A 151 0.80 0.11 -3.16
C GLN A 151 0.25 0.21 -1.73
N SER A 152 -0.30 -0.89 -1.21
CA SER A 152 -0.85 -0.88 0.15
C SER A 152 0.21 -0.73 1.25
N VAL A 153 1.48 -1.05 0.96
CA VAL A 153 2.60 -0.78 1.86
C VAL A 153 2.79 0.73 2.01
N ILE A 154 2.66 1.50 0.91
CA ILE A 154 2.73 2.97 0.96
C ILE A 154 1.58 3.54 1.77
N ASP A 155 0.35 3.08 1.52
CA ASP A 155 -0.82 3.56 2.29
C ASP A 155 -0.67 3.24 3.80
N ALA A 156 -0.14 2.05 4.12
CA ALA A 156 0.14 1.66 5.50
C ALA A 156 1.20 2.57 6.14
N ALA A 157 2.27 2.91 5.40
CA ALA A 157 3.28 3.86 5.87
C ALA A 157 2.67 5.24 6.16
N VAL A 158 1.85 5.78 5.25
CA VAL A 158 1.16 7.06 5.46
C VAL A 158 0.31 7.00 6.71
N LYS A 159 -0.48 5.93 6.87
CA LYS A 159 -1.36 5.74 8.01
C LYS A 159 -0.59 5.69 9.33
N GLU A 160 0.43 4.83 9.43
CA GLU A 160 1.17 4.65 10.68
C GLU A 160 1.93 5.92 11.08
N ASN A 161 2.46 6.67 10.11
CA ASN A 161 3.11 7.94 10.40
C ASN A 161 2.11 9.03 10.77
N ALA A 162 0.92 9.07 10.15
CA ALA A 162 -0.15 9.98 10.56
C ALA A 162 -0.67 9.67 11.97
N ASP A 163 -0.88 8.39 12.30
CA ASP A 163 -1.20 7.92 13.65
C ASP A 163 -0.15 8.38 14.67
N PHE A 164 1.13 8.16 14.34
CA PHE A 164 2.23 8.53 15.22
C PHE A 164 2.32 10.05 15.44
N HIS A 165 2.15 10.82 14.38
CA HIS A 165 2.18 12.28 14.43
C HIS A 165 0.97 12.84 15.20
N SER A 166 -0.21 12.27 14.99
CA SER A 166 -1.42 12.62 15.76
C SER A 166 -1.23 12.36 17.26
N LYS A 167 -0.69 11.19 17.63
CA LYS A 167 -0.33 10.87 19.03
C LYS A 167 0.71 11.84 19.63
N ALA A 168 1.61 12.37 18.80
CA ALA A 168 2.57 13.41 19.19
C ALA A 168 1.95 14.83 19.30
N GLY A 169 0.65 14.98 19.04
CA GLY A 169 -0.09 16.25 19.11
C GLY A 169 -0.02 17.09 17.83
N LEU A 170 0.45 16.52 16.72
CA LEU A 170 0.39 17.13 15.39
C LEU A 170 -0.98 16.89 14.75
N ARG A 171 -1.29 17.63 13.69
CA ARG A 171 -2.53 17.49 12.93
C ARG A 171 -2.23 17.17 11.47
N PRO A 172 -1.84 15.91 11.20
CA PRO A 172 -1.56 15.50 9.83
C PRO A 172 -2.84 15.56 8.99
N LYS A 173 -2.66 15.89 7.71
CA LYS A 173 -3.72 15.84 6.70
C LYS A 173 -3.41 14.71 5.73
N ILE A 174 -4.47 14.06 5.28
CA ILE A 174 -4.41 12.99 4.29
C ILE A 174 -5.04 13.52 3.01
N ARG A 175 -4.28 13.54 1.93
CA ARG A 175 -4.81 13.87 0.60
C ARG A 175 -4.96 12.59 -0.19
N ARG A 176 -6.16 12.33 -0.72
CA ARG A 176 -6.40 11.24 -1.66
C ARG A 176 -6.67 11.82 -3.04
N THR A 177 -5.85 11.42 -4.00
CA THR A 177 -5.90 11.90 -5.38
C THR A 177 -6.27 10.74 -6.31
N SER A 178 -7.30 10.91 -7.12
CA SER A 178 -7.68 9.95 -8.15
C SER A 178 -6.80 10.10 -9.38
N THR A 179 -6.49 8.97 -10.03
CA THR A 179 -5.81 8.94 -11.33
C THR A 179 -6.82 8.91 -12.49
N GLY A 180 -8.13 8.99 -12.21
CA GLY A 180 -9.21 8.90 -13.19
C GLY A 180 -9.48 7.49 -13.74
N LYS A 181 -8.69 6.49 -13.32
CA LYS A 181 -8.81 5.08 -13.74
C LYS A 181 -9.20 4.15 -12.59
N CYS A 182 -9.75 4.68 -11.50
CA CYS A 182 -10.19 3.90 -10.34
C CYS A 182 -11.71 3.71 -10.34
N CYS A 183 -12.21 2.74 -9.56
CA CYS A 183 -13.65 2.54 -9.40
C CYS A 183 -14.32 3.74 -8.74
N GLU A 184 -15.63 3.90 -8.99
CA GLU A 184 -16.45 5.00 -8.48
C GLU A 184 -16.37 5.18 -6.96
N TRP A 185 -16.32 4.09 -6.21
CA TRP A 185 -16.15 4.17 -4.75
C TRP A 185 -14.82 4.81 -4.34
N CYS A 186 -13.71 4.45 -5.01
CA CYS A 186 -12.40 5.06 -4.74
C CYS A 186 -12.36 6.54 -5.15
N ASP A 187 -13.07 6.90 -6.22
CA ASP A 187 -13.14 8.27 -6.72
C ASP A 187 -13.93 9.18 -5.78
N ARG A 188 -15.02 8.67 -5.17
CA ARG A 188 -15.79 9.36 -4.12
C ARG A 188 -15.00 9.64 -2.84
N LEU A 189 -13.89 8.92 -2.60
CA LEU A 189 -13.01 9.13 -1.46
C LEU A 189 -11.90 10.16 -1.73
N THR A 190 -11.91 10.82 -2.89
CA THR A 190 -10.95 11.88 -3.19
C THR A 190 -11.22 13.12 -2.35
N GLY A 191 -10.13 13.77 -1.92
CA GLY A 191 -10.25 14.94 -1.05
C GLY A 191 -9.07 15.09 -0.10
N ILE A 192 -9.15 16.12 0.73
CA ILE A 192 -8.20 16.38 1.80
C ILE A 192 -8.95 16.21 3.12
N TYR A 193 -8.40 15.37 3.99
CA TYR A 193 -9.00 14.99 5.26
C TYR A 193 -8.07 15.35 6.40
N ASP A 194 -8.61 15.94 7.47
CA ASP A 194 -7.91 15.98 8.75
C ASP A 194 -7.85 14.57 9.33
N TYR A 195 -6.66 14.10 9.71
CA TYR A 195 -6.49 12.71 10.14
C TYR A 195 -7.38 12.34 11.34
N GLU A 196 -7.53 13.26 12.29
CA GLU A 196 -8.39 13.10 13.48
C GLU A 196 -9.86 12.83 13.11
N ALA A 197 -10.33 13.34 11.98
CA ALA A 197 -11.71 13.13 11.51
C ALA A 197 -11.91 11.77 10.83
N VAL A 198 -10.83 11.10 10.41
CA VAL A 198 -10.89 9.85 9.62
C VAL A 198 -10.21 8.65 10.29
N SER A 199 -9.48 8.87 11.39
CA SER A 199 -8.80 7.82 12.15
C SER A 199 -9.78 6.81 12.77
N ASP A 200 -10.93 7.31 13.22
CA ASP A 200 -11.95 6.52 13.93
C ASP A 200 -13.10 6.01 13.03
N THR A 201 -13.15 6.43 11.76
CA THR A 201 -14.25 6.08 10.83
C THR A 201 -14.06 4.75 10.10
N GLY A 202 -13.17 3.89 10.60
CA GLY A 202 -12.83 2.64 9.90
C GLY A 202 -11.79 2.79 8.80
N ASN A 203 -11.14 3.97 8.69
CA ASN A 203 -9.97 4.23 7.84
C ASN A 203 -10.22 4.03 6.33
N ASP A 204 -11.43 4.30 5.85
CA ASP A 204 -11.79 4.09 4.44
C ASP A 204 -10.91 4.86 3.45
N VAL A 205 -10.40 6.03 3.87
CA VAL A 205 -9.45 6.85 3.10
C VAL A 205 -8.16 6.11 2.74
N PHE A 206 -7.78 5.07 3.50
CA PHE A 206 -6.59 4.25 3.24
C PHE A 206 -6.90 2.94 2.51
N ARG A 207 -8.17 2.63 2.26
CA ARG A 207 -8.57 1.37 1.65
C ARG A 207 -8.52 1.43 0.13
N ARG A 208 -8.20 0.28 -0.47
CA ARG A 208 -8.13 0.07 -1.92
C ARG A 208 -8.97 -1.13 -2.33
N HIS A 209 -9.71 -0.98 -3.43
CA HIS A 209 -10.24 -2.11 -4.19
C HIS A 209 -9.21 -2.66 -5.16
N LYS A 210 -9.52 -3.82 -5.76
CA LYS A 210 -8.74 -4.40 -6.86
C LYS A 210 -8.60 -3.36 -7.99
N HIS A 211 -7.42 -3.26 -8.60
CA HIS A 211 -7.07 -2.33 -9.68
C HIS A 211 -7.07 -0.82 -9.31
N CYS A 212 -7.18 -0.46 -8.03
CA CYS A 212 -7.12 0.94 -7.61
C CYS A 212 -5.71 1.52 -7.71
N ARG A 213 -5.51 2.52 -8.58
CA ARG A 213 -4.25 3.27 -8.73
C ARG A 213 -4.28 4.66 -8.08
N CYS A 214 -5.24 4.96 -7.18
CA CYS A 214 -5.28 6.24 -6.46
C CYS A 214 -3.99 6.50 -5.69
N ILE A 215 -3.72 7.76 -5.36
CA ILE A 215 -2.57 8.16 -4.56
C ILE A 215 -3.11 8.60 -3.20
N VAL A 216 -2.48 8.15 -2.12
CA VAL A 216 -2.72 8.64 -0.76
C VAL A 216 -1.45 9.35 -0.31
N GLU A 217 -1.55 10.65 -0.09
CA GLU A 217 -0.44 11.52 0.28
C GLU A 217 -0.57 11.97 1.74
N TYR A 218 0.57 11.99 2.41
CA TYR A 218 0.74 12.62 3.70
C TYR A 218 1.07 14.11 3.51
N ASP A 219 0.26 14.98 4.07
CA ASP A 219 0.59 16.39 4.23
C ASP A 219 0.80 16.67 5.72
N ALA A 220 2.01 17.08 6.09
CA ALA A 220 2.34 17.49 7.45
C ALA A 220 1.55 18.73 7.89
N GLY A 221 0.88 19.40 6.94
CA GLY A 221 0.28 20.71 7.07
C GLY A 221 1.33 21.80 6.92
N ASP A 222 0.90 22.94 6.41
CA ASP A 222 1.45 24.21 6.81
C ASP A 222 1.24 24.35 8.32
N GLY A 223 2.25 24.75 9.09
CA GLY A 223 2.16 24.91 10.56
C GLY A 223 1.10 25.93 11.06
N LYS A 224 0.15 26.34 10.21
CA LYS A 224 -1.03 27.14 10.51
C LYS A 224 -2.27 26.26 10.43
N VAL A 225 -2.98 26.15 11.56
CA VAL A 225 -4.15 25.27 11.71
C VAL A 225 -5.39 26.13 11.95
N THR A 226 -6.44 25.91 11.16
CA THR A 226 -7.78 26.42 11.45
C THR A 226 -8.57 25.31 12.16
N ASN A 227 -9.15 25.62 13.32
CA ASN A 227 -9.99 24.67 14.04
C ASN A 227 -11.38 24.60 13.38
N VAL A 228 -11.80 23.44 12.86
CA VAL A 228 -13.08 23.29 12.12
C VAL A 228 -14.32 23.44 13.02
N HIS A 229 -14.22 23.10 14.31
CA HIS A 229 -15.34 23.23 15.26
C HIS A 229 -15.50 24.63 15.86
N THR A 230 -14.42 25.41 15.98
CA THR A 230 -14.48 26.78 16.55
C THR A 230 -14.21 27.90 15.54
N LYS A 231 -13.81 27.55 14.30
CA LYS A 231 -13.34 28.48 13.25
C LYS A 231 -12.26 29.48 13.72
N LYS A 232 -11.54 29.18 14.80
CA LYS A 232 -10.45 30.04 15.30
C LYS A 232 -9.11 29.60 14.67
N THR A 233 -8.39 30.57 14.13
CA THR A 233 -6.98 30.47 13.71
C THR A 233 -6.10 30.27 14.94
N THR A 234 -5.13 29.34 14.87
CA THR A 234 -4.26 28.98 16.00
C THR A 234 -3.47 30.16 16.59
N ASP A 235 -3.47 30.23 17.92
CA ASP A 235 -2.64 31.12 18.73
C ASP A 235 -1.17 30.61 18.75
N LYS A 236 -0.20 31.53 18.76
CA LYS A 236 1.26 31.22 18.74
C LYS A 236 1.69 30.31 19.90
N LYS A 237 0.93 30.28 21.01
CA LYS A 237 1.14 29.37 22.15
C LYS A 237 0.84 27.90 21.84
N ASP A 238 -0.17 27.59 21.03
CA ASP A 238 -0.55 26.21 20.69
C ASP A 238 0.49 25.58 19.74
N THR A 239 1.00 26.36 18.78
CA THR A 239 2.11 25.93 17.91
C THR A 239 3.38 25.61 18.71
N LYS A 240 3.75 26.46 19.68
CA LYS A 240 4.92 26.21 20.56
C LYS A 240 4.74 24.94 21.41
N ARG A 241 3.57 24.76 22.03
CA ARG A 241 3.25 23.56 22.84
C ARG A 241 3.34 22.28 22.00
N ARG A 242 2.89 22.32 20.74
CA ARG A 242 2.97 21.18 19.83
C ARG A 242 4.40 20.89 19.34
N ILE A 243 5.20 21.92 19.10
CA ILE A 243 6.64 21.76 18.80
C ILE A 243 7.36 21.13 20.01
N GLU A 244 7.05 21.57 21.23
CA GLU A 244 7.59 20.98 22.46
C GLU A 244 7.14 19.52 22.64
N ASN A 245 5.85 19.22 22.43
CA ASN A 245 5.34 17.84 22.46
C ASN A 245 6.03 16.96 21.42
N ALA A 246 6.23 17.44 20.19
CA ALA A 246 6.93 16.71 19.14
C ALA A 246 8.41 16.45 19.51
N LYS A 247 9.08 17.41 20.17
CA LYS A 247 10.46 17.24 20.68
C LYS A 247 10.51 16.22 21.83
N GLU A 248 9.57 16.29 22.77
CA GLU A 248 9.47 15.32 23.86
C GLU A 248 9.21 13.90 23.33
N TRP A 249 8.33 13.79 22.35
CA TRP A 249 7.98 12.52 21.70
C TRP A 249 9.16 11.95 20.90
N SER A 250 9.92 12.79 20.19
CA SER A 250 11.19 12.40 19.56
C SER A 250 12.19 11.84 20.56
N ASN A 251 12.33 12.47 21.74
CA ASN A 251 13.21 11.98 22.80
C ASN A 251 12.72 10.64 23.37
N LYS A 252 11.41 10.48 23.59
CA LYS A 252 10.82 9.20 24.00
C LYS A 252 11.09 8.10 22.96
N GLN A 253 10.99 8.41 21.68
CA GLN A 253 11.31 7.49 20.58
C GLN A 253 12.79 7.07 20.60
N LYS A 254 13.72 8.02 20.78
CA LYS A 254 15.17 7.75 20.89
C LYS A 254 15.52 6.90 22.11
N SER A 255 14.81 7.08 23.22
CA SER A 255 15.01 6.31 24.46
C SER A 255 14.41 4.89 24.42
N GLY A 256 13.75 4.50 23.33
CA GLY A 256 13.10 3.19 23.21
C GLY A 256 11.88 3.00 24.12
N LYS A 257 11.38 4.07 24.76
CA LYS A 257 10.22 4.06 25.67
C LYS A 257 8.88 4.04 24.92
N ILE A 258 8.89 4.32 23.62
CA ILE A 258 7.73 4.17 22.72
C ILE A 258 7.87 2.82 22.02
N LYS A 259 7.60 1.73 22.73
CA LYS A 259 7.33 0.44 22.09
C LYS A 259 5.85 0.19 22.25
N GLU A 260 5.14 0.09 21.13
CA GLU A 260 3.73 -0.27 21.15
C GLU A 260 3.62 -1.66 21.80
N THR A 261 2.77 -1.78 22.82
CA THR A 261 2.66 -3.06 23.53
C THR A 261 2.04 -4.12 22.60
N PRO A 262 2.34 -5.41 22.77
CA PRO A 262 1.71 -6.47 21.97
C PRO A 262 0.17 -6.39 21.98
N LYS A 263 -0.43 -5.96 23.10
CA LYS A 263 -1.89 -5.74 23.23
C LYS A 263 -2.41 -4.54 22.45
N GLU A 264 -1.69 -3.42 22.42
CA GLU A 264 -2.07 -2.25 21.61
C GLU A 264 -1.95 -2.57 20.12
N LYS A 265 -0.87 -3.26 19.75
CA LYS A 265 -0.63 -3.77 18.41
C LYS A 265 -1.70 -4.77 17.96
N GLU A 266 -2.10 -5.70 18.83
CA GLU A 266 -3.16 -6.67 18.55
C GLU A 266 -4.53 -6.00 18.42
N LYS A 267 -4.87 -5.03 19.28
CA LYS A 267 -6.10 -4.23 19.15
C LYS A 267 -6.12 -3.40 17.86
N ARG A 268 -4.97 -2.86 17.43
CA ARG A 268 -4.81 -2.15 16.15
C ARG A 268 -5.05 -3.09 14.97
N ASN A 269 -4.46 -4.28 15.00
CA ASN A 269 -4.64 -5.31 13.98
C ASN A 269 -6.10 -5.84 13.94
N GLN A 270 -6.72 -6.06 15.09
CA GLN A 270 -8.13 -6.48 15.18
C GLN A 270 -9.10 -5.40 14.67
N ARG A 271 -8.82 -4.11 14.92
CA ARG A 271 -9.57 -2.98 14.32
C ARG A 271 -9.42 -2.97 12.79
N GLY A 272 -8.25 -3.29 12.26
CA GLY A 272 -8.01 -3.50 10.83
C GLY A 272 -8.75 -4.71 10.24
N LYS A 273 -8.85 -5.81 10.99
CA LYS A 273 -9.52 -7.06 10.57
C LYS A 273 -11.06 -6.97 10.57
N ARG A 274 -11.67 -6.34 11.60
CA ARG A 274 -13.14 -6.11 11.63
C ARG A 274 -13.63 -5.22 10.48
N ALA A 275 -12.74 -4.37 9.97
CA ALA A 275 -12.93 -3.55 8.79
C ALA A 275 -12.76 -4.34 7.47
N GLY A 276 -12.00 -5.43 7.46
CA GLY A 276 -11.62 -6.22 6.28
C GLY A 276 -12.53 -7.39 5.92
N SER A 277 -13.61 -7.65 6.69
CA SER A 277 -14.51 -8.79 6.44
C SER A 277 -15.29 -8.72 5.11
N CYS A 278 -15.21 -7.62 4.35
CA CYS A 278 -15.72 -7.57 2.99
C CYS A 278 -14.96 -8.47 1.99
N PHE A 279 -13.80 -9.04 2.34
CA PHE A 279 -13.10 -10.01 1.48
C PHE A 279 -13.49 -11.48 1.70
N GLU A 280 -14.28 -11.80 2.74
CA GLU A 280 -14.70 -13.18 3.05
C GLU A 280 -15.79 -13.72 2.10
N ASN A 281 -16.32 -12.92 1.17
CA ASN A 281 -17.29 -13.37 0.18
C ASN A 281 -16.68 -13.69 -1.19
N ILE A 282 -15.46 -14.25 -1.25
CA ILE A 282 -15.04 -15.02 -2.42
C ILE A 282 -15.66 -16.42 -2.27
N ARG A 283 -16.93 -16.51 -2.67
CA ARG A 283 -17.60 -17.81 -2.87
C ARG A 283 -16.77 -18.62 -3.88
N THR A 284 -16.40 -19.82 -3.45
CA THR A 284 -15.70 -20.86 -4.22
C THR A 284 -16.25 -21.04 -5.64
N PRO A 285 -15.42 -21.45 -6.61
CA PRO A 285 -15.84 -21.65 -8.00
C PRO A 285 -16.68 -22.93 -8.13
N LYS A 286 -17.98 -22.81 -7.88
CA LYS A 286 -19.00 -23.77 -8.32
C LYS A 286 -20.18 -22.99 -8.89
N ASN A 287 -19.96 -22.35 -10.05
CA ASN A 287 -20.96 -22.06 -11.09
C ASN A 287 -20.41 -21.00 -12.06
N VAL A 288 -19.47 -21.41 -12.91
CA VAL A 288 -19.25 -20.72 -14.18
C VAL A 288 -20.16 -21.41 -15.19
N ARG A 289 -21.38 -20.89 -15.37
CA ARG A 289 -22.18 -21.18 -16.57
C ARG A 289 -22.07 -19.97 -17.49
N CYS A 290 -21.31 -20.18 -18.57
CA CYS A 290 -21.42 -19.58 -19.89
C CYS A 290 -22.35 -18.37 -20.04
N ILE A 291 -21.77 -17.22 -20.35
CA ILE A 291 -22.42 -16.26 -21.25
C ILE A 291 -21.38 -15.81 -22.29
N HIS A 292 -21.32 -16.56 -23.38
CA HIS A 292 -20.93 -16.04 -24.69
C HIS A 292 -22.12 -16.32 -25.61
N SER A 293 -22.91 -15.30 -25.95
CA SER A 293 -23.30 -15.03 -27.33
C SER A 293 -24.22 -13.81 -27.43
N LYS A 294 -23.89 -12.93 -28.39
CA LYS A 294 -24.82 -12.20 -29.29
C LYS A 294 -25.71 -11.10 -28.67
N ARG A 295 -25.39 -9.82 -28.91
CA ARG A 295 -25.81 -9.03 -30.10
C ARG A 295 -25.62 -7.52 -29.89
N SER A 296 -25.23 -6.92 -31.00
CA SER A 296 -25.04 -5.53 -31.40
C SER A 296 -26.25 -4.58 -31.27
N ILE A 297 -26.00 -3.33 -30.78
CA ILE A 297 -26.43 -1.99 -31.30
C ILE A 297 -27.94 -1.58 -31.15
N PRO A 298 -28.35 -0.29 -31.01
CA PRO A 298 -27.74 0.95 -30.44
C PRO A 298 -28.67 1.78 -29.49
N CYS A 299 -28.05 2.79 -28.86
CA CYS A 299 -28.53 4.17 -28.64
C CYS A 299 -29.99 4.55 -28.97
N THR A 300 -30.73 5.05 -27.97
CA THR A 300 -31.69 6.16 -28.11
C THR A 300 -31.80 6.96 -26.80
N THR A 301 -31.63 8.28 -26.95
CA THR A 301 -32.17 9.39 -26.15
C THR A 301 -33.51 9.11 -25.47
N GLU A 302 -33.71 9.62 -24.25
CA GLU A 302 -34.83 10.52 -23.92
C GLU A 302 -34.71 11.15 -22.52
N CYS A 303 -34.96 12.46 -22.49
CA CYS A 303 -35.11 13.34 -21.34
C CYS A 303 -36.48 13.17 -20.65
N GLY A 304 -36.59 13.64 -19.40
CA GLY A 304 -37.84 13.98 -18.71
C GLY A 304 -37.99 13.18 -17.40
N ILE A 305 -38.21 13.77 -16.21
CA ILE A 305 -38.64 15.11 -15.78
C ILE A 305 -37.83 15.48 -14.52
#